data_AF-A0A0M4FPE3-F1
#
_entry.id   AF-A0A0M4FPE3-F1
#
_cell.length_a   1.000
_cell.length_b   1.000
_cell.length_c   1.000
_cell.angle_alpha   90.00
_cell.angle_beta   90.00
_cell.angle_gamma   90.00
#
_symmetry.space_group_name_H-M   'P 1'
#
loop_
_entity.id
_entity.type
_entity.pdbx_description
1 polymer ?
#
loop_
_entity_poly.entity_id
_entity_poly.type
_entity_poly.pdbx_seq_one_letter_code
_entity_poly.pdbx_strand_id
1 'polypeptide(L)' 'QSVSSKQRVTGLDFIPGLHPLLSLSKMDQTLAIYQQILTSLPSRNVVQISNDLENLRDLLHLLAASKSCPLPQVRAL' A
#
# COMPACT_ATOMS: atom_id res chain seq x y z
N GLN A 1 -32.99 4.17 13.99
CA GLN A 1 -32.45 5.48 14.40
C GLN A 1 -31.16 5.70 13.63
N SER A 2 -31.13 6.67 12.70
CA SER A 2 -29.91 7.04 11.97
C SER A 2 -29.11 8.02 12.81
N VAL A 3 -27.94 7.61 13.28
CA VAL A 3 -27.01 8.52 13.97
C VAL A 3 -26.34 9.40 12.92
N SER A 4 -26.57 10.71 13.01
CA SER A 4 -25.97 11.72 12.14
C SER A 4 -24.44 11.70 12.29
N SER A 5 -23.73 11.31 11.23
CA SER A 5 -22.26 11.13 11.22
C SER A 5 -21.47 12.46 11.23
N LYS A 6 -22.08 13.59 11.60
CA LYS A 6 -21.52 14.93 11.34
C LYS A 6 -21.46 15.88 12.55
N GLN A 7 -21.53 15.38 13.77
CA GLN A 7 -21.24 16.21 14.94
C GLN A 7 -19.73 16.15 15.23
N ARG A 8 -18.96 17.03 14.57
CA ARG A 8 -17.53 17.22 14.89
C ARG A 8 -17.43 17.91 16.26
N VAL A 9 -17.02 17.15 17.27
CA VAL A 9 -16.62 17.72 18.57
C VAL A 9 -15.25 18.35 18.39
N THR A 10 -15.18 19.68 18.51
CA THR A 10 -13.92 20.44 18.44
C THR A 10 -13.08 20.21 19.69
N GLY A 11 -11.75 20.17 19.57
CA GLY A 11 -10.86 20.01 20.71
C GLY A 11 -10.50 18.55 21.02
N LEU A 12 -10.86 17.60 20.16
CA LEU A 12 -10.33 16.22 20.13
C LEU A 12 -9.46 15.97 18.89
N ASP A 13 -9.11 17.03 18.14
CA ASP A 13 -8.37 16.94 16.88
C ASP A 13 -6.93 16.43 17.07
N PHE A 14 -6.42 16.38 18.31
CA PHE A 14 -5.13 15.80 18.69
C PHE A 14 -5.16 14.28 18.85
N ILE A 15 -6.35 13.67 18.96
CA ILE A 15 -6.44 12.21 19.03
C ILE A 15 -6.08 11.69 17.64
N PRO A 16 -4.93 10.98 17.49
CA PRO A 16 -4.61 10.41 16.19
C PRO A 16 -5.75 9.48 15.82
N GLY A 17 -6.45 9.81 14.73
CA GLY A 17 -7.47 8.91 14.19
C GLY A 17 -6.84 7.54 13.96
N LEU A 18 -7.66 6.48 13.96
CA LEU A 18 -7.21 5.13 13.60
C LEU A 18 -6.59 5.19 12.20
N HIS A 19 -5.27 5.41 12.15
CA HIS A 19 -4.53 5.32 10.91
C HIS A 19 -4.62 3.85 10.52
N PRO A 20 -5.12 3.53 9.31
CA PRO A 20 -5.13 2.17 8.86
C PRO A 20 -3.73 1.62 9.05
N LEU A 21 -3.56 0.62 9.94
CA LEU A 21 -2.25 0.06 10.24
C LEU A 21 -1.50 -0.18 8.92
N LEU A 22 -0.30 0.38 8.84
CA LEU A 22 0.64 0.12 7.75
C LEU A 22 0.95 -1.37 7.79
N SER A 23 0.39 -2.13 6.84
CA SER A 23 0.63 -3.56 6.71
C SER A 23 1.50 -3.83 5.50
N LEU A 24 2.32 -4.88 5.58
CA LEU A 24 3.11 -5.33 4.44
C LEU A 24 2.23 -5.62 3.21
N SER A 25 1.01 -6.10 3.42
CA SER A 25 0.01 -6.29 2.34
C SER A 25 -0.42 -4.98 1.68
N LYS A 26 -0.66 -3.90 2.44
CA LYS A 26 -0.98 -2.59 1.85
C LYS A 26 0.22 -1.98 1.13
N MET A 27 1.42 -2.22 1.64
CA MET A 27 2.65 -1.81 0.95
C MET A 27 2.78 -2.53 -0.40
N ASP A 28 2.60 -3.86 -0.42
CA ASP A 28 2.64 -4.64 -1.66
C ASP A 28 1.58 -4.19 -2.68
N GLN A 29 0.33 -4.00 -2.23
CA GLN A 29 -0.75 -3.49 -3.07
C GLN A 29 -0.42 -2.12 -3.66
N THR A 30 0.18 -1.22 -2.86
CA THR A 30 0.57 0.12 -3.32
C THR A 30 1.64 0.03 -4.40
N LEU A 31 2.64 -0.83 -4.23
CA LEU A 31 3.70 -1.04 -5.23
C LEU A 31 3.14 -1.67 -6.51
N ALA A 32 2.21 -2.63 -6.41
CA ALA A 32 1.55 -3.21 -7.57
C ALA A 32 0.80 -2.16 -8.41
N ILE A 33 0.10 -1.21 -7.75
CA ILE A 33 -0.56 -0.10 -8.44
C ILE A 33 0.45 0.80 -9.15
N TYR A 34 1.57 1.13 -8.49
CA TYR A 34 2.61 1.93 -9.14
C TYR A 34 3.26 1.21 -10.33
N GLN A 35 3.50 -0.10 -10.26
CA GLN A 35 3.97 -0.88 -11.41
C GLN A 35 2.99 -0.74 -12.59
N GLN A 36 1.68 -0.86 -12.35
CA GLN A 36 0.67 -0.69 -13.40
C GLN A 36 0.69 0.73 -13.99
N ILE A 37 0.77 1.77 -13.17
CA ILE A 37 0.87 3.16 -13.65
C ILE A 37 2.11 3.32 -14.54
N LEU A 38 3.26 2.83 -14.08
CA LEU A 38 4.54 2.93 -14.77
C LEU A 38 4.50 2.28 -16.17
N THR A 39 3.79 1.17 -16.36
CA THR A 39 3.65 0.54 -17.70
C THR A 39 3.02 1.46 -18.76
N SER A 40 2.25 2.46 -18.34
CA SER A 40 1.58 3.40 -19.25
C SER A 40 2.37 4.69 -19.52
N LEU A 41 3.51 4.90 -18.85
CA LEU A 41 4.28 6.14 -18.91
C LEU A 41 5.53 6.00 -19.79
N PRO A 42 5.69 6.82 -20.84
CA PRO A 42 6.89 6.81 -21.67
C PRO A 42 8.01 7.61 -21.00
N SER A 43 9.01 6.93 -20.44
CA SER A 43 10.25 7.56 -19.97
C SER A 43 11.38 6.54 -19.81
N ARG A 44 12.62 6.96 -20.06
CA ARG A 44 13.82 6.11 -19.91
C ARG A 44 14.00 5.58 -18.48
N ASN A 45 13.59 6.35 -17.49
CA ASN A 45 13.77 6.00 -16.08
C ASN A 45 12.71 4.99 -15.59
N VAL A 46 11.60 4.85 -16.32
CA VAL A 46 10.47 3.98 -15.93
C VAL A 46 10.89 2.51 -15.87
N VAL A 47 11.78 2.06 -16.76
CA VAL A 47 12.27 0.68 -16.76
C VAL A 47 13.05 0.38 -15.48
N GLN A 48 13.96 1.28 -15.09
CA GLN A 48 14.75 1.11 -13.86
C GLN A 48 13.86 1.14 -12.62
N ILE A 49 12.96 2.12 -12.55
CA ILE A 49 12.01 2.24 -11.44
C ILE A 49 11.13 0.99 -11.36
N SER A 50 10.64 0.45 -12.48
CA SER A 50 9.83 -0.77 -12.49
C SER A 50 10.57 -1.97 -11.91
N ASN A 51 11.86 -2.14 -12.25
CA ASN A 51 12.71 -3.19 -11.69
C ASN A 51 12.93 -2.98 -10.19
N ASP A 52 13.16 -1.75 -9.75
CA ASP A 52 13.32 -1.43 -8.32
C ASP A 52 12.04 -1.73 -7.53
N LEU A 53 10.86 -1.46 -8.10
CA LEU A 53 9.59 -1.82 -7.49
C LEU A 53 9.41 -3.34 -7.36
N GLU A 54 9.81 -4.11 -8.37
CA GLU A 54 9.74 -5.57 -8.32
C GLU A 54 10.64 -6.12 -7.21
N ASN A 55 11.90 -5.68 -7.17
CA ASN A 55 12.85 -6.04 -6.10
C ASN A 55 12.28 -5.71 -4.71
N LEU A 56 11.64 -4.55 -4.55
CA LEU A 56 11.05 -4.16 -3.27
C LEU A 56 9.85 -5.04 -2.88
N ARG A 57 9.01 -5.43 -3.84
CA ARG A 57 7.90 -6.37 -3.60
C ARG A 57 8.42 -7.75 -3.18
N ASP A 58 9.49 -8.24 -3.79
CA ASP A 58 10.11 -9.50 -3.40
C ASP A 58 10.64 -9.46 -1.96
N LEU A 59 11.30 -8.37 -1.59
CA LEU A 59 11.77 -8.15 -0.22
C LEU A 59 10.61 -8.09 0.79
N LEU A 60 9.47 -7.50 0.43
CA LEU A 60 8.26 -7.51 1.27
C LEU A 60 7.71 -8.93 1.45
N HIS A 61 7.68 -9.73 0.39
CA HIS A 61 7.24 -11.13 0.48
C HIS A 61 8.18 -11.98 1.34
N LEU A 62 9.51 -11.79 1.20
CA LEU A 62 10.50 -12.46 2.03
C LEU A 62 10.35 -12.07 3.51
N LEU A 63 10.14 -10.79 3.82
CA LEU A 63 9.91 -10.30 5.18
C LEU A 63 8.60 -10.83 5.76
N ALA A 64 7.56 -10.94 4.95
CA ALA A 64 6.28 -11.48 5.36
C ALA A 64 6.36 -12.99 5.64
N ALA A 65 7.08 -13.73 4.79
CA ALA A 65 7.39 -15.15 5.00
C ALA A 65 8.21 -15.37 6.27
N SER A 66 9.24 -14.56 6.53
CA SER A 66 10.04 -14.66 7.77
C SER A 66 9.24 -14.35 9.03
N LYS A 67 8.10 -13.65 8.90
CA LYS A 67 7.15 -13.34 9.98
C LYS A 67 6.02 -14.37 10.08
N SER A 68 6.03 -15.44 9.27
CA SER A 68 4.94 -16.42 9.16
C SER A 68 3.58 -15.81 8.78
N CYS A 69 3.60 -14.72 8.01
CA CYS A 69 2.41 -13.98 7.58
C CYS A 69 2.44 -13.80 6.05
N PRO A 70 2.23 -14.85 5.25
CA PRO A 70 2.35 -14.75 3.79
C PRO A 70 1.40 -13.70 3.21
N LEU A 71 1.89 -12.91 2.26
CA LEU A 71 1.05 -11.93 1.57
C LEU A 71 0.17 -12.62 0.52
N PRO A 72 -1.10 -12.18 0.35
CA PRO A 72 -1.92 -12.65 -0.76
C PRO A 72 -1.24 -12.27 -2.08
N GLN A 73 -1.14 -13.21 -3.02
CA GLN A 73 -0.68 -12.89 -4.37
C GLN A 73 -1.66 -11.89 -5.00
N VAL A 74 -1.19 -10.67 -5.25
CA VAL A 74 -1.91 -9.70 -6.07
C VAL A 74 -1.84 -10.20 -7.51
N ARG A 75 -2.93 -10.79 -8.01
CA ARG A 75 -3.05 -11.13 -9.44
C ARG A 75 -3.07 -9.81 -10.21
N ALA A 76 -2.09 -9.62 -11.08
CA ALA A 76 -2.16 -8.56 -12.09
C ALA A 76 -3.43 -8.80 -12.93
N LEU A 77 -4.33 -7.81 -12.91
CA LEU A 77 -5.51 -7.76 -13.78
C LEU A 77 -5.10 -7.16 -15.13
#